data_AF-A0A3N5UXI3-F1
#
_entry.id   AF-A0A3N5UXI3-F1
#
_cell.length_a   1.000
_cell.length_b   1.000
_cell.length_c   1.000
_cell.angle_alpha   90.00
_cell.angle_beta   90.00
_cell.angle_gamma   90.00
#
_symmetry.space_group_name_H-M   'P 1'
#
loop_
_entity.id
_entity.type
_entity.pdbx_description
1 polymer ?
#
loop_
_entity_poly.entity_id
_entity_poly.type
_entity_poly.pdbx_seq_one_letter_code
_entity_poly.pdbx_strand_id
1 'polypeptide(L)'
;PVPVAGSDHVIGVDSIITAIGQRIDREGLDAMQSLRWTKWGTLMADTITSATSMEGVYSGGDLVLGPATAVEAIGAGKRAAEGIDRYLRGLPQPKMPPVPSRRMRVALSETPASSKMTFRRPEMPLLGPERRRITFQQVELGYDEHTAKQEARRCLRCDICKRCGKCVTICRDKMGINALQFGYMGSESSEMTDYRVTAERCILCGACASNCPTGAMTLTDKDGERVLSLCGTVLCHEKLEYCDQCGAVVGPARYLDYVKKRTSTIIEAFEGRQFCEKCARQMTAGYKSGITIP
;
A
#
# COMPACT_ATOMS: atom_id res chain seq x y z
N PRO A 1 -10.97 -15.18 33.95
CA PRO A 1 -12.20 -14.41 33.62
C PRO A 1 -13.11 -14.42 34.85
N VAL A 2 -13.74 -13.29 35.18
CA VAL A 2 -14.71 -13.22 36.29
C VAL A 2 -16.11 -13.39 35.70
N PRO A 3 -16.92 -14.38 36.14
CA PRO A 3 -18.27 -14.58 35.62
C PRO A 3 -19.16 -13.36 35.86
N VAL A 4 -19.96 -12.98 34.87
CA VAL A 4 -21.00 -11.96 35.01
C VAL A 4 -22.31 -12.66 35.32
N ALA A 5 -22.89 -12.40 36.49
CA ALA A 5 -24.13 -13.05 36.90
C ALA A 5 -25.28 -12.71 35.93
N GLY A 6 -26.02 -13.73 35.49
CA GLY A 6 -27.16 -13.57 34.57
C GLY A 6 -26.79 -13.35 33.10
N SER A 7 -25.53 -13.51 32.70
CA SER A 7 -25.10 -13.38 31.30
C SER A 7 -25.27 -14.65 30.47
N ASP A 8 -25.75 -15.74 31.06
CA ASP A 8 -25.93 -17.02 30.37
C ASP A 8 -27.08 -16.93 29.36
N HIS A 9 -26.84 -17.38 28.13
CA HIS A 9 -27.80 -17.29 27.04
C HIS A 9 -27.74 -18.56 26.17
N VAL A 10 -28.91 -19.00 25.70
CA VAL A 10 -29.03 -20.11 24.75
C VAL A 10 -29.17 -19.51 23.35
N ILE A 11 -28.30 -19.90 22.43
CA ILE A 11 -28.33 -19.47 21.02
C ILE A 11 -28.60 -20.69 20.16
N GLY A 12 -29.68 -20.66 19.38
CA GLY A 12 -29.91 -21.64 18.31
C GLY A 12 -28.96 -21.37 17.16
N VAL A 13 -28.15 -22.36 16.79
CA VAL A 13 -27.20 -22.28 15.67
C VAL A 13 -27.25 -23.56 14.85
N ASP A 14 -27.08 -23.44 13.53
CA ASP A 14 -27.00 -24.60 12.64
C ASP A 14 -25.61 -25.25 12.65
N SER A 15 -24.58 -24.52 13.08
CA SER A 15 -23.19 -24.98 13.07
C SER A 15 -22.36 -24.33 14.17
N ILE A 16 -21.47 -25.13 14.76
CA ILE A 16 -20.51 -24.69 15.78
C ILE A 16 -19.11 -24.95 15.24
N ILE A 17 -18.29 -23.90 15.15
CA ILE A 17 -16.87 -24.00 14.82
C ILE A 17 -16.08 -23.85 16.11
N THR A 18 -15.43 -24.93 16.53
CA THR A 18 -14.57 -24.92 17.72
C THR A 18 -13.24 -24.25 17.42
N ALA A 19 -12.95 -23.13 18.07
CA ALA A 19 -11.65 -22.48 18.02
C ALA A 19 -10.64 -23.21 18.92
N ILE A 20 -10.14 -24.36 18.44
CA ILE A 20 -9.12 -25.12 19.14
C ILE A 20 -7.76 -24.40 19.07
N GLY A 21 -7.07 -24.34 20.21
CA GLY A 21 -5.70 -23.83 20.27
C GLY A 21 -4.67 -24.84 19.75
N GLN A 22 -3.40 -24.48 19.85
CA GLN A 22 -2.28 -25.36 19.49
C GLN A 22 -1.48 -25.78 20.73
N ARG A 23 -0.80 -26.92 20.61
CA ARG A 23 0.20 -27.40 21.58
C ARG A 23 1.46 -27.80 20.84
N ILE A 24 2.59 -27.68 21.50
CA ILE A 24 3.86 -28.12 20.95
C ILE A 24 3.92 -29.64 20.99
N ASP A 25 4.27 -30.22 19.85
CA ASP A 25 4.71 -31.60 19.78
C ASP A 25 6.20 -31.67 20.15
N ARG A 26 6.53 -32.48 21.16
CA ARG A 26 7.89 -32.63 21.70
C ARG A 26 8.56 -33.92 21.25
N GLU A 27 7.88 -34.73 20.44
CA GLU A 27 8.42 -35.99 19.96
C GLU A 27 9.82 -35.78 19.35
N GLY A 28 10.80 -36.55 19.82
CA GLY A 28 12.20 -36.46 19.40
C GLY A 28 13.05 -35.33 20.05
N LEU A 29 12.42 -34.30 20.64
CA LEU A 29 13.15 -33.21 21.33
C LEU A 29 13.45 -33.55 22.79
N ASP A 30 12.61 -34.37 23.44
CA ASP A 30 12.81 -34.78 24.84
C ASP A 30 14.10 -35.59 25.05
N ALA A 31 14.65 -36.20 24.00
CA ALA A 31 15.95 -36.88 24.05
C ALA A 31 17.14 -35.91 24.23
N MET A 32 16.96 -34.62 23.91
CA MET A 32 17.99 -33.60 24.03
C MET A 32 17.99 -32.98 25.44
N GLN A 33 18.63 -33.66 26.39
CA GLN A 33 18.62 -33.28 27.82
C GLN A 33 19.12 -31.86 28.13
N SER A 34 19.94 -31.29 27.25
CA SER A 34 20.47 -29.92 27.39
C SER A 34 19.43 -28.84 27.07
N LEU A 35 18.28 -29.18 26.49
CA LEU A 35 17.19 -28.24 26.20
C LEU A 35 16.32 -28.01 27.44
N ARG A 36 16.10 -26.74 27.78
CA ARG A 36 15.24 -26.32 28.88
C ARG A 36 13.87 -25.90 28.36
N TRP A 37 12.84 -26.31 29.07
CA TRP A 37 11.45 -26.01 28.74
C TRP A 37 10.83 -25.06 29.76
N THR A 38 9.90 -24.24 29.31
CA THR A 38 9.08 -23.40 30.19
C THR A 38 7.93 -24.22 30.79
N LYS A 39 7.30 -23.67 31.83
CA LYS A 39 6.07 -24.25 32.42
C LYS A 39 4.89 -24.37 31.45
N TRP A 40 4.94 -23.67 30.32
CA TRP A 40 3.85 -23.59 29.34
C TRP A 40 3.97 -24.61 28.21
N GLY A 41 4.95 -25.51 28.27
CA GLY A 41 5.15 -26.46 27.18
C GLY A 41 6.16 -25.99 26.12
N THR A 42 6.58 -24.71 26.15
CA THR A 42 7.47 -24.10 25.14
C THR A 42 8.95 -24.26 25.44
N LEU A 43 9.80 -24.20 24.42
CA LEU A 43 11.24 -24.24 24.54
C LEU A 43 11.77 -22.88 25.03
N MET A 44 12.69 -22.91 26.00
CA MET A 44 13.32 -21.70 26.50
C MET A 44 14.43 -21.27 25.53
N ALA A 45 14.29 -20.07 24.97
CA ALA A 45 15.30 -19.42 24.14
C ALA A 45 15.43 -17.95 24.53
N ASP A 46 16.63 -17.41 24.37
CA ASP A 46 16.94 -16.00 24.59
C ASP A 46 16.15 -15.13 23.60
N THR A 47 15.50 -14.07 24.11
CA THR A 47 14.55 -13.29 23.31
C THR A 47 15.22 -12.40 22.26
N ILE A 48 16.54 -12.18 22.39
CA ILE A 48 17.32 -11.29 21.53
C ILE A 48 18.04 -12.11 20.45
N THR A 49 18.70 -13.18 20.87
CA THR A 49 19.59 -14.01 20.05
C THR A 49 18.93 -15.28 19.54
N SER A 50 17.79 -15.67 20.12
CA SER A 50 17.11 -16.96 19.89
C SER A 50 17.95 -18.20 20.28
N ALA A 51 19.03 -18.02 21.03
CA ALA A 51 19.87 -19.12 21.52
C ALA A 51 19.14 -19.93 22.60
N THR A 52 19.26 -21.26 22.56
CA THR A 52 18.69 -22.15 23.59
C THR A 52 19.71 -22.41 24.71
N SER A 53 19.34 -23.26 25.67
CA SER A 53 20.27 -23.74 26.69
C SER A 53 21.31 -24.74 26.17
N MET A 54 21.18 -25.23 24.94
CA MET A 54 22.17 -26.07 24.27
C MET A 54 23.02 -25.22 23.33
N GLU A 55 24.35 -25.29 23.49
CA GLU A 55 25.28 -24.53 22.68
C GLU A 55 25.13 -24.86 21.19
N GLY A 56 25.17 -23.83 20.34
CA GLY A 56 25.01 -23.98 18.89
C GLY A 56 23.58 -24.26 18.43
N VAL A 57 22.61 -24.40 19.36
CA VAL A 57 21.21 -24.66 19.05
C VAL A 57 20.37 -23.41 19.27
N TYR A 58 19.61 -23.03 18.24
CA TYR A 58 18.75 -21.85 18.21
C TYR A 58 17.31 -22.27 17.90
N SER A 59 16.35 -21.49 18.39
CA SER A 59 14.93 -21.77 18.16
C SER A 59 14.10 -20.51 18.03
N GLY A 60 13.03 -20.58 17.25
CA GLY A 60 12.11 -19.47 17.02
C GLY A 60 10.74 -19.98 16.60
N GLY A 61 9.79 -19.05 16.49
CA GLY A 61 8.41 -19.38 16.18
C GLY A 61 7.68 -19.98 17.37
N ASP A 62 6.66 -20.77 17.07
CA ASP A 62 5.68 -21.23 18.06
C ASP A 62 6.28 -22.18 19.10
N LEU A 63 7.36 -22.88 18.75
CA LEU A 63 8.12 -23.71 19.69
C LEU A 63 8.64 -22.90 20.89
N VAL A 64 8.94 -21.61 20.69
CA VAL A 64 9.41 -20.69 21.74
C VAL A 64 8.28 -19.79 22.25
N LEU A 65 7.51 -19.21 21.33
CA LEU A 65 6.54 -18.15 21.62
C LEU A 65 5.13 -18.68 21.99
N GLY A 66 4.83 -19.95 21.72
CA GLY A 66 3.46 -20.47 21.78
C GLY A 66 2.64 -20.07 20.54
N PRO A 67 1.29 -20.01 20.61
CA PRO A 67 0.42 -19.56 19.51
C PRO A 67 0.65 -18.09 19.15
N ALA A 68 1.73 -17.83 18.42
CA ALA A 68 2.11 -16.51 17.97
C ALA A 68 1.47 -16.19 16.62
N THR A 69 1.44 -14.91 16.27
CA THR A 69 1.06 -14.50 14.92
C THR A 69 2.14 -14.94 13.91
N ALA A 70 1.76 -15.16 12.66
CA ALA A 70 2.71 -15.47 11.59
C ALA A 70 3.85 -14.43 11.50
N VAL A 71 3.56 -13.15 11.78
CA VAL A 71 4.55 -12.06 11.78
C VAL A 71 5.59 -12.25 12.87
N GLU A 72 5.17 -12.61 14.09
CA GLU A 72 6.07 -12.88 15.21
C GLU A 72 6.93 -14.11 14.97
N ALA A 73 6.34 -15.18 14.41
CA ALA A 73 7.07 -16.39 14.07
C ALA A 73 8.14 -16.14 13.01
N ILE A 74 7.82 -15.40 11.94
CA ILE A 74 8.79 -14.96 10.91
C ILE A 74 9.88 -14.09 11.55
N GLY A 75 9.52 -13.18 12.46
CA GLY A 75 10.47 -12.35 13.18
C GLY A 75 11.44 -13.17 14.04
N ALA A 76 10.95 -14.19 14.75
CA ALA A 76 11.76 -15.09 15.54
C ALA A 76 12.70 -15.95 14.67
N GLY A 77 12.24 -16.42 13.52
CA GLY A 77 13.08 -17.13 12.54
C GLY A 77 14.24 -16.27 12.04
N LYS A 78 13.99 -14.98 11.74
CA LYS A 78 15.06 -14.04 11.34
C LYS A 78 16.09 -13.81 12.44
N ARG A 79 15.66 -13.68 13.70
CA ARG A 79 16.58 -13.55 14.85
C ARG A 79 17.43 -14.80 15.03
N ALA A 80 16.82 -15.99 14.93
CA ALA A 80 17.55 -17.25 14.99
C ALA A 80 18.58 -17.37 13.86
N ALA A 81 18.21 -17.02 12.62
CA ALA A 81 19.14 -17.02 11.50
C ALA A 81 20.33 -16.07 11.71
N GLU A 82 20.09 -14.85 12.22
CA GLU A 82 21.17 -13.93 12.57
C GLU A 82 22.06 -14.46 13.70
N GLY A 83 21.46 -15.07 14.73
CA GLY A 83 22.18 -15.69 15.84
C GLY A 83 23.10 -16.83 15.38
N ILE A 84 22.59 -17.70 14.52
CA ILE A 84 23.34 -18.81 13.90
C ILE A 84 24.49 -18.26 13.04
N ASP A 85 24.24 -17.29 12.16
CA ASP A 85 25.26 -16.71 11.28
C ASP A 85 26.41 -16.08 12.09
N ARG A 86 26.09 -15.35 13.17
CA ARG A 86 27.07 -14.78 14.08
C ARG A 86 27.88 -15.86 14.81
N TYR A 87 27.22 -16.91 15.30
CA TYR A 87 27.89 -18.03 15.98
C TYR A 87 28.89 -18.73 15.05
N LEU A 88 28.46 -19.08 13.84
CA LEU A 88 29.31 -19.76 12.86
C LEU A 88 30.51 -18.90 12.40
N ARG A 89 30.37 -17.57 12.43
CA ARG A 89 31.45 -16.63 12.06
C ARG A 89 32.31 -16.17 13.24
N GLY A 90 32.03 -16.61 14.47
CA GLY A 90 32.71 -16.13 15.67
C GLY A 90 32.45 -14.64 15.98
N LEU A 91 31.33 -14.10 15.52
CA LEU A 91 30.93 -12.71 15.77
C LEU A 91 30.18 -12.58 17.10
N PRO A 92 30.28 -11.43 17.79
CA PRO A 92 29.55 -11.20 19.03
C PRO A 92 28.04 -11.23 18.79
N GLN A 93 27.31 -11.88 19.71
CA GLN A 93 25.85 -11.95 19.70
C GLN A 93 25.21 -10.58 20.04
N PRO A 94 24.04 -10.26 19.47
CA PRO A 94 23.34 -9.01 19.78
C PRO A 94 22.90 -8.98 21.25
N LYS A 95 23.04 -7.80 21.87
CA LYS A 95 22.63 -7.55 23.27
C LYS A 95 21.30 -6.80 23.40
N MET A 96 20.76 -6.35 22.27
CA MET A 96 19.51 -5.60 22.22
C MET A 96 18.69 -6.08 21.02
N PRO A 97 17.36 -6.07 21.11
CA PRO A 97 16.51 -6.37 19.97
C PRO A 97 16.71 -5.33 18.86
N PRO A 98 16.50 -5.72 17.59
CA PRO A 98 16.59 -4.79 16.47
C PRO A 98 15.61 -3.64 16.65
N VAL A 99 16.11 -2.41 16.66
CA VAL A 99 15.28 -1.21 16.74
C VAL A 99 14.65 -0.97 15.36
N PRO A 100 13.31 -0.83 15.27
CA PRO A 100 12.67 -0.48 14.01
C PRO A 100 13.23 0.84 13.47
N SER A 101 14.01 0.76 12.39
CA SER A 101 14.46 1.94 11.67
C SER A 101 13.36 2.39 10.72
N ARG A 102 13.11 3.71 10.67
CA ARG A 102 12.24 4.27 9.64
C ARG A 102 12.90 3.99 8.30
N ARG A 103 12.16 3.30 7.41
CA ARG A 103 12.62 3.09 6.04
C ARG A 103 12.83 4.43 5.37
N MET A 104 13.95 4.56 4.65
CA MET A 104 14.24 5.74 3.83
C MET A 104 13.08 5.98 2.85
N ARG A 105 12.62 7.23 2.76
CA ARG A 105 11.65 7.61 1.74
C ARG A 105 12.38 7.73 0.41
N VAL A 106 12.17 6.74 -0.45
CA VAL A 106 12.63 6.78 -1.84
C VAL A 106 11.61 7.54 -2.69
N ALA A 107 12.11 8.37 -3.61
CA ALA A 107 11.30 9.07 -4.59
C ALA A 107 10.40 8.09 -5.35
N LEU A 108 9.19 8.54 -5.69
CA LEU A 108 8.25 7.72 -6.43
C LEU A 108 8.70 7.66 -7.90
N SER A 109 8.82 6.44 -8.42
CA SER A 109 9.02 6.25 -9.86
C SER A 109 7.67 6.43 -10.54
N GLU A 110 7.61 7.37 -11.47
CA GLU A 110 6.39 7.60 -12.24
C GLU A 110 6.18 6.49 -13.27
N THR A 111 4.95 6.00 -13.36
CA THR A 111 4.58 4.96 -14.32
C THR A 111 3.10 5.13 -14.70
N PRO A 112 2.76 5.21 -16.00
CA PRO A 112 1.36 5.25 -16.44
C PRO A 112 0.56 4.04 -15.96
N ALA A 113 -0.71 4.23 -15.62
CA ALA A 113 -1.62 3.16 -15.24
C ALA A 113 -1.67 2.05 -16.30
N SER A 114 -1.67 2.40 -17.60
CA SER A 114 -1.64 1.44 -18.71
C SER A 114 -0.43 0.50 -18.65
N SER A 115 0.77 1.06 -18.45
CA SER A 115 2.00 0.28 -18.30
C SER A 115 1.98 -0.54 -17.01
N LYS A 116 1.56 0.08 -15.89
CA LYS A 116 1.50 -0.55 -14.57
C LYS A 116 0.61 -1.81 -14.57
N MET A 117 -0.54 -1.73 -15.24
CA MET A 117 -1.50 -2.83 -15.36
C MET A 117 -1.04 -3.94 -16.31
N THR A 118 -0.03 -3.67 -17.15
CA THR A 118 0.49 -4.65 -18.11
C THR A 118 1.68 -5.43 -17.55
N PHE A 119 2.43 -4.84 -16.61
CA PHE A 119 3.62 -5.48 -16.07
C PHE A 119 3.30 -6.78 -15.32
N ARG A 120 4.01 -7.86 -15.69
CA ARG A 120 3.89 -9.19 -15.05
C ARG A 120 5.03 -9.45 -14.08
N ARG A 121 4.77 -10.33 -13.12
CA ARG A 121 5.79 -10.74 -12.15
C ARG A 121 6.84 -11.50 -12.95
N PRO A 122 8.12 -11.08 -12.96
CA PRO A 122 9.15 -11.89 -13.55
C PRO A 122 9.32 -13.16 -12.71
N GLU A 123 9.64 -14.27 -13.35
CA GLU A 123 9.94 -15.51 -12.66
C GLU A 123 11.33 -15.44 -12.03
N MET A 124 11.47 -15.94 -10.79
CA MET A 124 12.77 -16.00 -10.12
C MET A 124 13.66 -17.01 -10.84
N PRO A 125 14.85 -16.62 -11.33
CA PRO A 125 15.81 -17.56 -11.85
C PRO A 125 16.25 -18.54 -10.77
N LEU A 126 16.37 -19.79 -11.18
CA LEU A 126 16.30 -20.92 -10.28
C LEU A 126 17.41 -21.91 -10.68
N LEU A 127 18.23 -22.38 -9.74
CA LEU A 127 19.26 -23.39 -10.00
C LEU A 127 18.62 -24.65 -10.61
N GLY A 128 19.26 -25.32 -11.56
CA GLY A 128 18.70 -26.53 -12.17
C GLY A 128 18.43 -27.65 -11.14
N PRO A 129 17.32 -28.41 -11.24
CA PRO A 129 16.97 -29.46 -10.27
C PRO A 129 18.08 -30.47 -9.99
N GLU A 130 18.80 -30.90 -11.03
CA GLU A 130 19.91 -31.85 -10.91
C GLU A 130 21.00 -31.34 -9.97
N ARG A 131 21.31 -30.04 -10.00
CA ARG A 131 22.31 -29.44 -9.10
C ARG A 131 21.76 -29.18 -7.70
N ARG A 132 20.45 -28.89 -7.55
CA ARG A 132 19.83 -28.70 -6.23
C ARG A 132 19.88 -29.95 -5.35
N ARG A 133 19.85 -31.14 -5.97
CA ARG A 133 19.86 -32.42 -5.25
C ARG A 133 21.19 -32.75 -4.59
N ILE A 134 22.28 -32.22 -5.13
CA ILE A 134 23.65 -32.63 -4.77
C ILE A 134 24.52 -31.48 -4.29
N THR A 135 24.00 -30.26 -4.18
CA THR A 135 24.77 -29.09 -3.74
C THR A 135 24.01 -28.24 -2.73
N PHE A 136 24.75 -27.53 -1.89
CA PHE A 136 24.24 -26.48 -1.00
C PHE A 136 24.34 -25.08 -1.65
N GLN A 137 24.40 -25.01 -2.98
CA GLN A 137 24.45 -23.72 -3.68
C GLN A 137 23.11 -23.00 -3.59
N GLN A 138 23.17 -21.67 -3.72
CA GLN A 138 22.00 -20.80 -3.73
C GLN A 138 21.01 -21.26 -4.82
N VAL A 139 19.75 -21.49 -4.42
CA VAL A 139 18.70 -22.00 -5.31
C VAL A 139 18.01 -20.86 -6.07
N GLU A 140 17.64 -19.79 -5.36
CA GLU A 140 17.10 -18.57 -5.97
C GLU A 140 18.25 -17.69 -6.43
N LEU A 141 18.54 -17.68 -7.73
CA LEU A 141 19.74 -17.05 -8.28
C LEU A 141 19.66 -15.52 -8.33
N GLY A 142 18.51 -14.95 -7.98
CA GLY A 142 18.26 -13.51 -8.02
C GLY A 142 17.99 -13.00 -9.44
N TYR A 143 17.65 -11.72 -9.54
CA TYR A 143 17.39 -11.05 -10.80
C TYR A 143 18.65 -10.34 -11.32
N ASP A 144 18.81 -10.34 -12.65
CA ASP A 144 19.69 -9.36 -13.30
C ASP A 144 19.14 -7.93 -13.13
N GLU A 145 19.97 -6.92 -13.40
CA GLU A 145 19.61 -5.52 -13.20
C GLU A 145 18.36 -5.09 -13.98
N HIS A 146 18.19 -5.59 -15.21
CA HIS A 146 17.04 -5.25 -16.04
C HIS A 146 15.75 -5.82 -15.44
N THR A 147 15.75 -7.10 -15.12
CA THR A 147 14.61 -7.79 -14.50
C THR A 147 14.26 -7.21 -13.14
N ALA A 148 15.27 -6.85 -12.33
CA ALA A 148 15.06 -6.18 -11.05
C ALA A 148 14.37 -4.83 -11.20
N LYS A 149 14.77 -4.02 -12.20
CA LYS A 149 14.10 -2.74 -12.52
C LYS A 149 12.67 -2.95 -13.00
N GLN A 150 12.40 -4.00 -13.79
CA GLN A 150 11.03 -4.34 -14.21
C GLN A 150 10.12 -4.70 -13.03
N GLU A 151 10.60 -5.54 -12.10
CA GLU A 151 9.82 -5.88 -10.89
C GLU A 151 9.63 -4.64 -9.99
N ALA A 152 10.64 -3.79 -9.84
CA ALA A 152 10.52 -2.55 -9.08
C ALA A 152 9.43 -1.61 -9.66
N ARG A 153 9.31 -1.54 -10.99
CA ARG A 153 8.27 -0.76 -11.68
C ARG A 153 6.85 -1.29 -11.41
N ARG A 154 6.67 -2.52 -10.95
CA ARG A 154 5.36 -3.06 -10.50
C ARG A 154 4.96 -2.64 -9.09
N CYS A 155 5.89 -2.13 -8.29
CA CYS A 155 5.63 -1.80 -6.89
C CYS A 155 4.46 -0.82 -6.72
N LEU A 156 3.46 -1.19 -5.92
CA LEU A 156 2.29 -0.35 -5.63
C LEU A 156 2.50 0.62 -4.45
N ARG A 157 3.69 0.62 -3.83
CA ARG A 157 4.04 1.45 -2.66
C ARG A 157 3.00 1.34 -1.53
N CYS A 158 2.69 0.09 -1.15
CA CYS A 158 1.82 -0.21 -0.01
C CYS A 158 2.36 0.31 1.33
N ASP A 159 3.61 0.77 1.37
CA ASP A 159 4.21 1.51 2.48
C ASP A 159 3.63 2.93 2.67
N ILE A 160 3.01 3.51 1.64
CA ILE A 160 2.40 4.85 1.70
C ILE A 160 0.87 4.77 1.73
N CYS A 161 0.27 4.04 0.78
CA CYS A 161 -1.18 3.93 0.69
C CYS A 161 -1.71 2.88 1.67
N LYS A 162 -2.46 3.31 2.69
CA LYS A 162 -3.13 2.41 3.63
C LYS A 162 -4.51 1.89 3.17
N ARG A 163 -4.84 2.06 1.88
CA ARG A 163 -6.11 1.65 1.25
C ARG A 163 -7.39 1.99 2.04
N CYS A 164 -7.45 3.17 2.67
CA CYS A 164 -8.59 3.56 3.50
C CYS A 164 -9.90 3.89 2.74
N GLY A 165 -9.91 3.85 1.41
CA GLY A 165 -11.11 4.07 0.59
C GLY A 165 -11.59 5.53 0.45
N LYS A 166 -11.11 6.47 1.27
CA LYS A 166 -11.57 7.89 1.23
C LYS A 166 -11.52 8.54 -0.14
N CYS A 167 -10.48 8.29 -0.94
CA CYS A 167 -10.36 8.83 -2.29
C CYS A 167 -11.49 8.34 -3.22
N VAL A 168 -11.87 7.06 -3.10
CA VAL A 168 -13.01 6.46 -3.82
C VAL A 168 -14.32 7.08 -3.36
N THR A 169 -14.57 7.10 -2.04
CA THR A 169 -15.79 7.68 -1.45
C THR A 169 -15.98 9.14 -1.86
N ILE A 170 -14.93 9.97 -1.83
CA ILE A 170 -15.05 11.38 -2.23
C ILE A 170 -15.31 11.52 -3.73
N CYS A 171 -14.63 10.74 -4.56
CA CYS A 171 -14.82 10.78 -6.01
C CYS A 171 -16.23 10.35 -6.43
N ARG A 172 -16.79 9.31 -5.79
CA ARG A 172 -18.13 8.80 -6.06
C ARG A 172 -19.22 9.60 -5.37
N ASP A 173 -19.16 9.74 -4.05
CA ASP A 173 -20.29 10.20 -3.23
C ASP A 173 -20.35 11.72 -3.07
N LYS A 174 -19.20 12.42 -3.21
CA LYS A 174 -19.14 13.88 -3.10
C LYS A 174 -19.05 14.57 -4.46
N MET A 175 -18.19 14.06 -5.34
CA MET A 175 -18.02 14.63 -6.68
C MET A 175 -18.98 14.03 -7.72
N GLY A 176 -19.53 12.84 -7.49
CA GLY A 176 -20.44 12.20 -8.45
C GLY A 176 -19.77 11.70 -9.72
N ILE A 177 -18.44 11.53 -9.72
CA ILE A 177 -17.65 11.18 -10.91
C ILE A 177 -17.37 9.67 -10.98
N ASN A 178 -17.15 9.03 -9.81
CA ASN A 178 -16.87 7.60 -9.70
C ASN A 178 -15.72 7.12 -10.62
N ALA A 179 -14.64 7.91 -10.72
CA ALA A 179 -13.45 7.60 -11.53
C ALA A 179 -12.47 6.65 -10.86
N LEU A 180 -12.45 6.60 -9.52
CA LEU A 180 -11.55 5.74 -8.76
C LEU A 180 -12.30 4.49 -8.30
N GLN A 181 -11.80 3.31 -8.67
CA GLN A 181 -12.36 2.03 -8.27
C GLN A 181 -11.23 1.14 -7.75
N PHE A 182 -11.37 0.66 -6.53
CA PHE A 182 -10.45 -0.33 -5.98
C PHE A 182 -11.18 -1.67 -5.91
N GLY A 183 -10.57 -2.67 -6.53
CA GLY A 183 -11.06 -4.03 -6.46
C GLY A 183 -10.92 -4.60 -5.06
N TYR A 184 -11.87 -5.46 -4.70
CA TYR A 184 -11.91 -6.18 -3.44
C TYR A 184 -11.83 -7.69 -3.71
N MET A 185 -11.08 -8.38 -2.86
CA MET A 185 -11.07 -9.84 -2.84
C MET A 185 -12.18 -10.27 -1.88
N GLY A 186 -13.32 -10.66 -2.44
CA GLY A 186 -14.40 -11.35 -1.72
C GLY A 186 -14.23 -12.86 -1.77
N SER A 187 -15.05 -13.57 -0.99
CA SER A 187 -15.12 -15.03 -1.04
C SER A 187 -15.67 -15.56 -2.36
N GLU A 188 -16.57 -14.82 -3.01
CA GLU A 188 -17.26 -15.24 -4.25
C GLU A 188 -16.73 -14.58 -5.52
N SER A 189 -16.15 -13.39 -5.40
CA SER A 189 -15.57 -12.67 -6.53
C SER A 189 -14.32 -11.91 -6.12
N SER A 190 -13.32 -11.96 -7.00
CA SER A 190 -12.07 -11.23 -6.82
C SER A 190 -12.03 -10.16 -7.90
N GLU A 191 -12.52 -8.97 -7.56
CA GLU A 191 -12.44 -7.83 -8.46
C GLU A 191 -11.03 -7.29 -8.42
N MET A 192 -10.36 -7.28 -9.56
CA MET A 192 -9.05 -6.66 -9.67
C MET A 192 -9.22 -5.14 -9.83
N THR A 193 -8.39 -4.38 -9.12
CA THR A 193 -8.29 -2.94 -9.34
C THR A 193 -7.78 -2.68 -10.75
N ASP A 194 -8.56 -1.97 -11.58
CA ASP A 194 -8.10 -1.45 -12.86
C ASP A 194 -7.88 0.06 -12.78
N TYR A 195 -6.61 0.47 -12.74
CA TYR A 195 -6.25 1.89 -12.69
C TYR A 195 -6.55 2.63 -13.99
N ARG A 196 -6.70 1.93 -15.13
CA ARG A 196 -6.91 2.55 -16.46
C ARG A 196 -8.26 3.27 -16.56
N VAL A 197 -9.28 2.77 -15.87
CA VAL A 197 -10.62 3.38 -15.80
C VAL A 197 -10.58 4.83 -15.30
N THR A 198 -9.58 5.15 -14.46
CA THR A 198 -9.43 6.52 -13.95
C THR A 198 -9.17 7.52 -15.07
N ALA A 199 -8.39 7.17 -16.10
CA ALA A 199 -8.07 8.07 -17.21
C ALA A 199 -9.32 8.45 -18.04
N GLU A 200 -10.30 7.56 -18.11
CA GLU A 200 -11.53 7.76 -18.88
C GLU A 200 -12.51 8.71 -18.18
N ARG A 201 -12.59 8.63 -16.84
CA ARG A 201 -13.63 9.29 -16.06
C ARG A 201 -13.14 10.46 -15.22
N CYS A 202 -11.86 10.49 -14.86
CA CYS A 202 -11.34 11.52 -13.98
C CYS A 202 -11.41 12.88 -14.66
N ILE A 203 -11.93 13.86 -13.92
CA ILE A 203 -11.99 15.26 -14.36
C ILE A 203 -10.88 16.10 -13.72
N LEU A 204 -9.89 15.49 -13.07
CA LEU A 204 -8.74 16.17 -12.45
C LEU A 204 -9.09 17.30 -11.44
N CYS A 205 -10.23 17.16 -10.73
CA CYS A 205 -10.66 18.12 -9.70
C CYS A 205 -9.80 18.13 -8.42
N GLY A 206 -8.94 17.13 -8.22
CA GLY A 206 -8.02 17.07 -7.07
C GLY A 206 -8.64 16.69 -5.72
N ALA A 207 -9.97 16.56 -5.61
CA ALA A 207 -10.64 16.27 -4.33
C ALA A 207 -10.11 15.02 -3.62
N CYS A 208 -9.74 13.98 -4.38
CA CYS A 208 -9.13 12.76 -3.84
C CYS A 208 -7.71 12.99 -3.30
N ALA A 209 -6.91 13.84 -3.94
CA ALA A 209 -5.56 14.19 -3.50
C ALA A 209 -5.60 15.05 -2.23
N SER A 210 -6.44 16.10 -2.20
CA SER A 210 -6.58 17.00 -1.06
C SER A 210 -7.06 16.31 0.22
N ASN A 211 -7.77 15.19 0.09
CA ASN A 211 -8.32 14.44 1.23
C ASN A 211 -7.55 13.14 1.53
N CYS A 212 -6.38 12.93 0.91
CA CYS A 212 -5.58 11.74 1.16
C CYS A 212 -4.80 11.87 2.47
N PRO A 213 -5.10 11.06 3.50
CA PRO A 213 -4.48 11.23 4.83
C PRO A 213 -3.00 10.83 4.86
N THR A 214 -2.50 10.13 3.84
CA THR A 214 -1.11 9.67 3.76
C THR A 214 -0.29 10.35 2.67
N GLY A 215 -0.91 11.24 1.88
CA GLY A 215 -0.26 11.82 0.69
C GLY A 215 -0.01 10.82 -0.44
N ALA A 216 -0.66 9.65 -0.41
CA ALA A 216 -0.56 8.65 -1.48
C ALA A 216 -1.13 9.15 -2.81
N MET A 217 -2.18 9.97 -2.77
CA MET A 217 -2.75 10.62 -3.94
C MET A 217 -2.15 12.02 -4.07
N THR A 218 -1.67 12.37 -5.25
CA THR A 218 -1.12 13.70 -5.55
C THR A 218 -1.73 14.25 -6.83
N LEU A 219 -1.98 15.55 -6.85
CA LEU A 219 -2.37 16.30 -8.04
C LEU A 219 -1.31 17.39 -8.26
N THR A 220 -0.63 17.34 -9.39
CA THR A 220 0.49 18.25 -9.69
C THR A 220 0.37 18.78 -11.10
N ASP A 221 0.65 20.08 -11.26
CA ASP A 221 0.76 20.71 -12.56
C ASP A 221 2.22 20.72 -12.99
N LYS A 222 2.54 20.12 -14.14
CA LYS A 222 3.89 20.06 -14.70
C LYS A 222 3.83 20.00 -16.22
N ASP A 223 4.78 20.66 -16.88
CA ASP A 223 4.91 20.64 -18.35
C ASP A 223 3.62 21.04 -19.11
N GLY A 224 2.82 21.94 -18.52
CA GLY A 224 1.53 22.38 -19.08
C GLY A 224 0.39 21.37 -18.94
N GLU A 225 0.57 20.31 -18.16
CA GLU A 225 -0.45 19.30 -17.87
C GLU A 225 -0.73 19.20 -16.37
N ARG A 226 -1.97 18.83 -16.03
CA ARG A 226 -2.34 18.44 -14.66
C ARG A 226 -2.34 16.93 -14.55
N VAL A 227 -1.57 16.41 -13.60
CA VAL A 227 -1.34 14.98 -13.42
C VAL A 227 -1.87 14.52 -12.08
N LEU A 228 -2.78 13.53 -12.10
CA LEU A 228 -3.23 12.81 -10.92
C LEU A 228 -2.46 11.49 -10.79
N SER A 229 -1.82 11.28 -9.65
CA SER A 229 -1.03 10.08 -9.37
C SER A 229 -1.41 9.42 -8.06
N LEU A 230 -1.32 8.08 -8.03
CA LEU A 230 -1.39 7.25 -6.83
C LEU A 230 -0.04 6.57 -6.62
N CYS A 231 0.73 7.06 -5.65
CA CYS A 231 2.05 6.56 -5.30
C CYS A 231 2.98 6.39 -6.53
N GLY A 232 3.02 7.41 -7.40
CA GLY A 232 3.80 7.40 -8.64
C GLY A 232 3.10 6.74 -9.83
N THR A 233 2.02 5.98 -9.61
CA THR A 233 1.21 5.49 -10.74
C THR A 233 0.38 6.64 -11.29
N VAL A 234 0.67 7.11 -12.50
CA VAL A 234 -0.08 8.18 -13.17
C VAL A 234 -1.42 7.61 -13.60
N LEU A 235 -2.49 8.10 -12.96
CA LEU A 235 -3.85 7.61 -13.16
C LEU A 235 -4.59 8.36 -14.26
N CYS A 236 -4.34 9.67 -14.37
CA CYS A 236 -4.95 10.55 -15.36
C CYS A 236 -4.07 11.79 -15.51
N HIS A 237 -3.97 12.30 -16.73
CA HIS A 237 -3.37 13.60 -17.01
C HIS A 237 -4.09 14.25 -18.19
N GLU A 238 -4.17 15.58 -18.18
CA GLU A 238 -4.71 16.37 -19.28
C GLU A 238 -3.98 17.71 -19.37
N LYS A 239 -3.98 18.29 -20.56
CA LYS A 239 -3.46 19.65 -20.79
C LYS A 239 -4.25 20.67 -19.98
N LEU A 240 -3.52 21.66 -19.48
CA LEU A 240 -4.10 22.81 -18.80
C LEU A 240 -4.57 23.83 -19.83
N GLU A 241 -5.74 24.39 -19.57
CA GLU A 241 -6.22 25.57 -20.27
C GLU A 241 -5.85 26.84 -19.49
N TYR A 242 -5.69 27.93 -20.22
CA TYR A 242 -5.21 29.21 -19.71
C TYR A 242 -6.24 30.32 -19.91
N CYS A 243 -6.11 31.38 -19.14
CA CYS A 243 -6.98 32.54 -19.20
C CYS A 243 -6.62 33.39 -20.41
N ASP A 244 -7.59 33.72 -21.25
CA ASP A 244 -7.40 34.53 -22.47
C ASP A 244 -6.89 35.95 -22.17
N GLN A 245 -7.13 36.47 -20.96
CA GLN A 245 -6.76 37.84 -20.58
C GLN A 245 -5.39 37.92 -19.91
N CYS A 246 -5.08 37.00 -18.99
CA CYS A 246 -3.90 37.12 -18.12
C CYS A 246 -2.95 35.92 -18.19
N GLY A 247 -3.28 34.91 -18.99
CA GLY A 247 -2.47 33.69 -19.13
C GLY A 247 -2.44 32.80 -17.88
N ALA A 248 -3.20 33.11 -16.82
CA ALA A 248 -3.25 32.27 -15.63
C ALA A 248 -3.89 30.90 -15.92
N VAL A 249 -3.40 29.85 -15.27
CA VAL A 249 -3.98 28.50 -15.37
C VAL A 249 -5.42 28.51 -14.87
N VAL A 250 -6.34 28.06 -15.71
CA VAL A 250 -7.77 27.93 -15.36
C VAL A 250 -8.06 26.50 -14.92
N GLY A 251 -7.45 25.52 -15.60
CA GLY A 251 -7.54 24.10 -15.27
C GLY A 251 -7.82 23.23 -16.50
N PRO A 252 -7.99 21.90 -16.31
CA PRO A 252 -8.29 20.98 -17.41
C PRO A 252 -9.69 21.16 -17.98
N ALA A 253 -9.86 20.95 -19.28
CA ALA A 253 -11.14 21.13 -19.98
C ALA A 253 -12.29 20.35 -19.31
N ARG A 254 -12.09 19.08 -18.95
CA ARG A 254 -13.13 18.26 -18.29
C ARG A 254 -13.57 18.81 -16.94
N TYR A 255 -12.65 19.40 -16.17
CA TYR A 255 -12.98 20.05 -14.91
C TYR A 255 -13.87 21.27 -15.15
N LEU A 256 -13.52 22.08 -16.14
CA LEU A 256 -14.23 23.32 -16.47
C LEU A 256 -15.64 23.03 -16.97
N ASP A 257 -15.81 22.01 -17.80
CA ASP A 257 -17.13 21.57 -18.26
C ASP A 257 -18.01 21.07 -17.10
N TYR A 258 -17.42 20.37 -16.14
CA TYR A 258 -18.13 19.94 -14.93
C TYR A 258 -18.60 21.14 -14.10
N VAL A 259 -17.77 22.17 -13.94
CA VAL A 259 -18.15 23.40 -13.23
C VAL A 259 -19.26 24.14 -13.99
N LYS A 260 -19.08 24.37 -15.30
CA LYS A 260 -20.08 25.05 -16.16
C LYS A 260 -21.47 24.41 -16.06
N LYS A 261 -21.56 23.08 -16.09
CA LYS A 261 -22.84 22.36 -15.95
C LYS A 261 -23.53 22.57 -14.60
N ARG A 262 -22.79 22.89 -13.54
CA ARG A 262 -23.33 23.17 -12.20
C ARG A 262 -23.60 24.65 -11.94
N THR A 263 -23.02 25.53 -12.75
CA THR A 263 -23.15 26.99 -12.63
C THR A 263 -23.89 27.61 -13.81
N SER A 264 -24.56 26.81 -14.65
CA SER A 264 -25.25 27.22 -15.89
C SER A 264 -26.34 28.27 -15.69
N THR A 265 -26.82 28.48 -14.46
CA THR A 265 -27.75 29.57 -14.10
C THR A 265 -27.06 30.93 -13.92
N ILE A 266 -25.72 31.00 -13.95
CA ILE A 266 -24.92 32.21 -13.63
C ILE A 266 -24.06 32.67 -14.82
N ILE A 267 -23.76 31.79 -15.79
CA ILE A 267 -22.74 32.02 -16.83
C ILE A 267 -23.35 31.96 -18.25
N GLU A 268 -24.19 32.92 -18.59
CA GLU A 268 -24.52 33.25 -20.00
C GLU A 268 -23.68 34.42 -20.55
N ALA A 269 -22.76 34.98 -19.75
CA ALA A 269 -22.19 36.31 -20.00
C ALA A 269 -20.87 36.36 -20.80
N PHE A 270 -20.29 35.24 -21.24
CA PHE A 270 -18.99 35.23 -21.90
C PHE A 270 -19.01 34.37 -23.16
N GLU A 271 -19.09 35.02 -24.32
CA GLU A 271 -19.14 34.48 -25.70
C GLU A 271 -17.95 33.56 -26.05
N GLY A 272 -17.87 32.38 -25.44
CA GLY A 272 -16.85 31.36 -25.74
C GLY A 272 -15.43 31.66 -25.26
N ARG A 273 -15.19 32.81 -24.60
CA ARG A 273 -13.89 33.14 -24.00
C ARG A 273 -13.67 32.49 -22.64
N GLN A 274 -12.42 32.12 -22.36
CA GLN A 274 -12.06 31.44 -21.13
C GLN A 274 -11.30 32.36 -20.17
N PHE A 275 -11.96 32.71 -19.08
CA PHE A 275 -11.39 33.59 -18.06
C PHE A 275 -11.14 32.84 -16.74
N CYS A 276 -10.04 33.18 -16.06
CA CYS A 276 -9.87 32.79 -14.67
C CYS A 276 -10.87 33.52 -13.77
N GLU A 277 -11.06 33.05 -12.53
CA GLU A 277 -12.02 33.63 -11.59
C GLU A 277 -11.85 35.14 -11.39
N LYS A 278 -10.60 35.62 -11.34
CA LYS A 278 -10.29 37.06 -11.16
C LYS A 278 -10.74 37.88 -12.38
N CYS A 279 -10.36 37.46 -13.57
CA CYS A 279 -10.71 38.12 -14.82
C CYS A 279 -12.22 38.07 -15.08
N ALA A 280 -12.86 36.93 -14.81
CA ALA A 280 -14.31 36.79 -14.93
C ALA A 280 -15.05 37.79 -14.02
N ARG A 281 -14.64 37.91 -12.75
CA ARG A 281 -15.22 38.89 -11.81
C ARG A 281 -15.02 40.34 -12.27
N GLN A 282 -13.83 40.67 -12.77
CA GLN A 282 -13.53 42.01 -13.31
C GLN A 282 -14.44 42.35 -14.49
N MET A 283 -14.61 41.41 -15.43
CA MET A 283 -15.45 41.61 -16.62
C MET A 283 -16.94 41.71 -16.27
N THR A 284 -17.44 40.89 -15.35
CA THR A 284 -18.84 40.99 -14.88
C THR A 284 -19.11 42.30 -14.13
N ALA A 285 -18.14 42.79 -13.37
CA ALA A 285 -18.25 44.08 -12.67
C ALA A 285 -18.29 45.27 -13.66
N GLY A 286 -17.50 45.24 -14.73
CA GLY A 286 -17.57 46.22 -15.83
C GLY A 286 -18.91 46.18 -16.56
N TYR A 287 -19.42 44.98 -16.84
CA TYR A 287 -20.71 44.80 -17.53
C TYR A 287 -21.92 45.34 -16.73
N LYS A 288 -21.97 45.09 -15.41
CA LYS A 288 -23.06 45.58 -14.54
C LYS A 288 -23.01 47.08 -14.25
N SER A 289 -21.85 47.72 -14.43
CA SER A 289 -21.69 49.16 -14.16
C SER A 289 -21.90 50.04 -15.40
N GLY A 290 -22.07 49.45 -16.60
CA GLY A 290 -22.22 50.22 -17.84
C GLY A 290 -20.96 51.00 -18.24
N ILE A 291 -19.83 50.73 -17.59
CA ILE A 291 -18.56 51.40 -17.83
C ILE A 291 -17.69 50.46 -18.67
N THR A 292 -17.63 50.72 -19.97
CA THR A 292 -16.56 50.21 -20.83
C THR A 292 -15.25 50.88 -20.41
N ILE A 293 -14.37 50.13 -19.75
CA ILE A 293 -12.99 50.54 -19.53
C ILE A 293 -12.19 50.15 -20.80
N PRO A 294 -11.39 51.05 -21.38
CA PRO A 294 -10.64 50.82 -22.63
C PRO A 294 -9.63 49.67 -22.54
#